data_AF-A0A935LKV0-F1
#
_entry.id   AF-A0A935LKV0-F1
#
_cell.length_a   1.000
_cell.length_b   1.000
_cell.length_c   1.000
_cell.angle_alpha   90.00
_cell.angle_beta   90.00
_cell.angle_gamma   90.00
#
_symmetry.space_group_name_H-M   'P 1'
#
loop_
_entity.id
_entity.type
_entity.pdbx_description
1 polymer ?
#
loop_
_entity_poly.entity_id
_entity_poly.type
_entity_poly.pdbx_seq_one_letter_code
_entity_poly.pdbx_strand_id
1 'polypeptide(L)'
;MIRSPTGGTAITSAIVSGTGPAPSACTQAVDVTAIPATELAIDLDPATGQTLLHPYPACQFDIANCATVLVDITYHGQDFSAPGWRFRYFGPAEAGAQDSIGWHDLPGVQRVGPSTWRTALVAGAPGSYRPESDAIRFVGAPTCIDDRLFADSLESAPTVMLSCAQ
;
A
#
# COMPACT_ATOMS: atom_id res chain seq x y z
N MET A 1 18.16 14.92 0.15
CA MET A 1 18.31 13.50 -0.25
C MET A 1 18.91 12.75 0.93
N ILE A 2 18.10 12.15 1.80
CA ILE A 2 18.59 11.33 2.90
C ILE A 2 18.57 9.88 2.40
N ARG A 3 19.74 9.24 2.33
CA ARG A 3 19.89 7.82 2.03
C ARG A 3 20.00 7.08 3.36
N SER A 4 19.03 6.25 3.71
CA SER A 4 19.14 5.31 4.84
C SER A 4 20.09 4.15 4.45
N PRO A 5 21.03 3.73 5.33
CA PRO A 5 22.12 2.80 5.00
C PRO A 5 21.78 1.34 5.37
N THR A 6 20.64 0.87 4.92
CA THR A 6 20.32 -0.56 4.81
C THR A 6 19.96 -0.72 3.34
N GLY A 7 20.49 -1.72 2.63
CA GLY A 7 20.34 -1.89 1.16
C GLY A 7 18.87 -1.97 0.73
N GLY A 8 18.22 -0.81 0.67
CA GLY A 8 16.81 -0.65 0.96
C GLY A 8 16.08 -0.19 -0.28
N THR A 9 14.96 -0.84 -0.54
CA THR A 9 13.97 -0.45 -1.53
C THR A 9 13.66 1.03 -1.36
N ALA A 10 14.11 1.86 -2.30
CA ALA A 10 13.69 3.25 -2.33
C ALA A 10 12.21 3.26 -2.71
N ILE A 11 11.39 3.98 -1.96
CA ILE A 11 9.98 4.19 -2.26
C ILE A 11 9.77 5.67 -2.54
N THR A 12 9.04 5.99 -3.60
CA THR A 12 8.66 7.37 -3.91
C THR A 12 7.17 7.46 -4.17
N SER A 13 6.52 8.51 -3.68
CA SER A 13 5.16 8.88 -4.04
C SER A 13 5.17 10.10 -4.98
N ALA A 14 4.30 10.10 -5.97
CA ALA A 14 4.12 11.19 -6.91
C ALA A 14 2.63 11.48 -7.09
N ILE A 15 2.23 12.74 -6.92
CA ILE A 15 0.85 13.16 -7.19
C ILE A 15 0.66 13.26 -8.70
N VAL A 16 -0.28 12.49 -9.23
CA VAL A 16 -0.66 12.49 -10.64
C VAL A 16 -1.68 13.60 -10.92
N SER A 17 -2.66 13.71 -10.03
CA SER A 17 -3.69 14.75 -10.06
C SER A 17 -4.34 14.87 -8.69
N GLY A 18 -4.92 16.02 -8.38
CA GLY A 18 -5.73 16.17 -7.17
C GLY A 18 -6.61 17.41 -7.20
N THR A 19 -7.57 17.45 -6.29
CA THR A 19 -8.46 18.59 -6.07
C THR A 19 -8.54 18.89 -4.59
N GLY A 20 -8.64 20.17 -4.24
CA GLY A 20 -8.83 20.61 -2.86
C GLY A 20 -9.38 22.03 -2.80
N PRO A 21 -9.46 22.62 -1.61
CA PRO A 21 -10.18 23.87 -1.38
C PRO A 21 -9.52 25.11 -2.01
N ALA A 22 -8.28 24.99 -2.49
CA ALA A 22 -7.51 26.09 -3.10
C ALA A 22 -6.94 25.70 -4.48
N PRO A 23 -6.63 26.67 -5.35
CA PRO A 23 -6.07 26.42 -6.69
C PRO A 23 -4.72 25.67 -6.70
N SER A 24 -3.97 25.74 -5.60
CA SER A 24 -2.70 25.04 -5.38
C SER A 24 -2.84 23.95 -4.31
N ALA A 25 -3.99 23.28 -4.27
CA ALA A 25 -4.22 22.10 -3.46
C ALA A 25 -3.44 20.88 -3.98
N CYS A 26 -3.19 19.91 -3.10
CA CYS A 26 -2.57 18.63 -3.47
C CYS A 26 -1.22 18.77 -4.21
N THR A 27 -0.36 19.72 -3.82
CA THR A 27 0.88 20.03 -4.55
C THR A 27 2.02 19.04 -4.31
N GLN A 28 2.07 18.44 -3.12
CA GLN A 28 3.11 17.48 -2.76
C GLN A 28 2.66 16.54 -1.65
N ALA A 29 3.20 15.32 -1.67
CA ALA A 29 3.21 14.45 -0.51
C ALA A 29 4.36 14.88 0.41
N VAL A 30 4.08 14.99 1.71
CA VAL A 30 5.04 15.29 2.76
C VAL A 30 5.19 14.09 3.69
N ASP A 31 6.22 14.11 4.54
CA ASP A 31 6.51 13.06 5.52
C ASP A 31 6.63 11.65 4.90
N VAL A 32 7.08 11.60 3.65
CA VAL A 32 7.24 10.36 2.89
C VAL A 32 8.30 9.48 3.55
N THR A 33 7.85 8.37 4.13
CA THR A 33 8.68 7.49 4.93
C THR A 33 8.36 6.03 4.61
N ALA A 34 9.38 5.16 4.66
CA ALA A 34 9.20 3.72 4.59
C ALA A 34 9.09 3.16 6.02
N ILE A 35 8.02 2.43 6.31
CA ILE A 35 7.79 1.77 7.59
C ILE A 35 7.98 0.26 7.38
N PRO A 36 8.87 -0.41 8.12
CA PRO A 36 8.98 -1.86 8.07
C PRO A 36 7.62 -2.50 8.37
N ALA A 37 7.12 -3.36 7.48
CA ALA A 37 5.79 -3.95 7.65
C ALA A 37 5.68 -4.82 8.91
N THR A 38 6.81 -5.30 9.45
CA THR A 38 6.90 -6.00 10.74
C THR A 38 6.58 -5.13 11.96
N GLU A 39 6.58 -3.81 11.81
CA GLU A 39 6.14 -2.85 12.85
C GLU A 39 4.62 -2.61 12.82
N LEU A 40 3.93 -3.13 11.79
CA LEU A 40 2.48 -3.04 11.63
C LEU A 40 1.82 -4.35 12.10
N ALA A 41 0.49 -4.34 12.23
CA ALA A 41 -0.25 -5.53 12.64
C ALA A 41 -0.11 -6.66 11.61
N ILE A 42 -0.39 -7.89 12.02
CA ILE A 42 -0.51 -9.04 11.10
C ILE A 42 -1.65 -8.76 10.12
N ASP A 43 -1.40 -9.00 8.82
CA ASP A 43 -2.43 -8.92 7.79
C ASP A 43 -3.03 -10.30 7.54
N LEU A 44 -4.36 -10.38 7.57
CA LEU A 44 -5.11 -11.59 7.27
C LEU A 44 -6.02 -11.32 6.08
N ASP A 45 -6.03 -12.24 5.13
CA ASP A 45 -6.98 -12.20 4.02
C ASP A 45 -8.39 -12.38 4.57
N PRO A 46 -9.32 -11.43 4.33
CA PRO A 46 -10.66 -11.50 4.91
C PRO A 46 -11.52 -12.63 4.34
N ALA A 47 -11.19 -13.17 3.15
CA ALA A 47 -11.94 -14.24 2.52
C ALA A 47 -11.41 -15.63 2.92
N THR A 48 -10.09 -15.79 3.05
CA THR A 48 -9.47 -17.10 3.33
C THR A 48 -8.97 -17.26 4.77
N GLY A 49 -8.79 -16.16 5.50
CA GLY A 49 -8.16 -16.13 6.82
C GLY A 49 -6.65 -16.41 6.80
N GLN A 50 -6.03 -16.52 5.62
CA GLN A 50 -4.61 -16.76 5.49
C GLN A 50 -3.80 -15.50 5.79
N THR A 51 -2.61 -15.67 6.36
CA THR A 51 -1.68 -14.55 6.55
C THR A 51 -1.20 -14.02 5.20
N LEU A 52 -1.35 -12.73 5.01
CA LEU A 52 -0.80 -12.00 3.87
C LEU A 52 0.62 -11.52 4.22
N LEU A 53 1.56 -11.72 3.29
CA LEU A 53 2.95 -11.32 3.49
C LEU A 53 3.20 -9.92 2.94
N HIS A 54 4.04 -9.17 3.66
CA HIS A 54 4.51 -7.84 3.27
C HIS A 54 6.04 -7.86 3.20
N PRO A 55 6.62 -8.39 2.11
CA PRO A 55 8.08 -8.50 1.96
C PRO A 55 8.77 -7.14 1.77
N TYR A 56 8.00 -6.08 1.49
CA TYR A 56 8.50 -4.72 1.30
C TYR A 56 7.88 -3.76 2.31
N PRO A 57 8.58 -2.68 2.69
CA PRO A 57 8.06 -1.74 3.67
C PRO A 57 6.81 -1.02 3.17
N ALA A 58 5.96 -0.60 4.09
CA ALA A 58 4.84 0.26 3.80
C ALA A 58 5.32 1.68 3.47
N CYS A 59 4.68 2.31 2.49
CA CYS A 59 4.83 3.72 2.20
C CYS A 59 3.86 4.51 3.09
N GLN A 60 4.40 5.42 3.90
CA GLN A 60 3.62 6.44 4.60
C GLN A 60 3.84 7.80 3.95
N PHE A 61 2.77 8.58 3.82
CA PHE A 61 2.84 10.01 3.49
C PHE A 61 1.61 10.77 3.97
N ASP A 62 1.74 12.10 4.09
CA ASP A 62 0.65 13.02 4.34
C ASP A 62 0.49 13.97 3.14
N ILE A 63 -0.74 14.37 2.81
CA ILE A 63 -1.06 15.39 1.80
C ILE A 63 -2.06 16.35 2.43
N ALA A 64 -1.66 17.61 2.55
CA ALA A 64 -2.49 18.67 3.11
C ALA A 64 -3.27 19.44 2.03
N ASN A 65 -4.34 20.11 2.44
CA ASN A 65 -5.23 20.90 1.58
C ASN A 65 -5.72 20.11 0.36
N CYS A 66 -6.13 18.86 0.56
CA CYS A 66 -6.46 17.95 -0.52
C CYS A 66 -7.71 17.14 -0.18
N ALA A 67 -8.73 17.27 -1.03
CA ALA A 67 -10.00 16.55 -0.89
C ALA A 67 -9.96 15.21 -1.63
N THR A 68 -9.41 15.19 -2.84
CA THR A 68 -9.20 13.96 -3.63
C THR A 68 -7.84 13.99 -4.31
N VAL A 69 -7.18 12.84 -4.42
CA VAL A 69 -5.86 12.73 -5.07
C VAL A 69 -5.68 11.38 -5.74
N LEU A 70 -4.97 11.39 -6.85
CA LEU A 70 -4.44 10.21 -7.52
C LEU A 70 -2.93 10.20 -7.31
N VAL A 71 -2.41 9.16 -6.66
CA VAL A 71 -0.99 9.04 -6.29
C VAL A 71 -0.40 7.80 -6.92
N ASP A 72 0.76 7.96 -7.52
CA ASP A 72 1.63 6.86 -7.95
C ASP A 72 2.67 6.58 -6.84
N ILE A 73 2.74 5.33 -6.41
CA ILE A 73 3.68 4.82 -5.41
C ILE A 73 4.60 3.84 -6.12
N THR A 74 5.90 4.17 -6.19
CA THR A 74 6.91 3.38 -6.91
C THR A 74 7.90 2.76 -5.93
N TYR A 75 8.07 1.44 -6.02
CA TYR A 75 9.08 0.67 -5.31
C TYR A 75 10.27 0.42 -6.23
N HIS A 76 11.32 1.23 -6.12
CA HIS A 76 12.47 1.16 -7.02
C HIS A 76 13.19 -0.18 -6.90
N GLY A 77 13.50 -0.77 -8.07
CA GLY A 77 14.18 -2.06 -8.17
C GLY A 77 13.30 -3.28 -7.89
N GLN A 78 11.98 -3.11 -7.74
CA GLN A 78 11.03 -4.21 -7.55
C GLN A 78 10.23 -4.50 -8.81
N ASP A 79 9.65 -5.70 -8.88
CA ASP A 79 8.74 -6.09 -9.95
C ASP A 79 7.55 -6.86 -9.38
N PHE A 80 6.36 -6.28 -9.56
CA PHE A 80 5.08 -6.82 -9.14
C PHE A 80 4.26 -7.32 -10.33
N SER A 81 4.84 -7.54 -11.51
CA SER A 81 4.12 -7.98 -12.70
C SER A 81 3.55 -9.39 -12.58
N ALA A 82 4.14 -10.22 -11.71
CA ALA A 82 3.64 -11.54 -11.41
C ALA A 82 2.20 -11.50 -10.85
N PRO A 83 1.37 -12.51 -11.16
CA PRO A 83 0.05 -12.63 -10.55
C PRO A 83 0.16 -12.86 -9.03
N GLY A 84 -0.87 -12.48 -8.29
CA GLY A 84 -0.94 -12.67 -6.83
C GLY A 84 -0.54 -11.45 -5.99
N TRP A 85 0.18 -10.48 -6.58
CA TRP A 85 0.43 -9.21 -5.92
C TRP A 85 -0.84 -8.37 -5.80
N ARG A 86 -1.08 -7.86 -4.60
CA ARG A 86 -2.13 -6.91 -4.23
C ARG A 86 -1.49 -5.72 -3.52
N PHE A 87 -2.28 -4.68 -3.26
CA PHE A 87 -1.86 -3.56 -2.44
C PHE A 87 -2.87 -3.36 -1.31
N ARG A 88 -2.37 -3.19 -0.10
CA ARG A 88 -3.21 -3.05 1.10
C ARG A 88 -2.95 -1.71 1.75
N TYR A 89 -3.99 -1.18 2.36
CA TYR A 89 -3.94 0.01 3.17
C TYR A 89 -3.87 -0.39 4.64
N PHE A 90 -3.02 0.29 5.43
CA PHE A 90 -2.98 0.16 6.87
C PHE A 90 -3.58 1.41 7.52
N GLY A 91 -4.62 1.23 8.32
CA GLY A 91 -5.29 2.30 9.03
C GLY A 91 -6.71 1.90 9.44
N PRO A 92 -7.55 2.85 9.84
CA PRO A 92 -8.91 2.53 10.24
C PRO A 92 -9.77 2.19 9.01
N ALA A 93 -10.72 1.26 9.18
CA ALA A 93 -11.67 0.86 8.13
C ALA A 93 -12.57 2.04 7.72
N GLU A 94 -12.89 2.90 8.69
CA GLU A 94 -13.54 4.20 8.50
C GLU A 94 -12.64 5.30 9.05
N ALA A 95 -12.49 6.41 8.33
CA ALA A 95 -11.55 7.46 8.73
C ALA A 95 -11.82 7.96 10.18
N GLY A 96 -10.79 7.92 11.03
CA GLY A 96 -10.90 8.29 12.45
C GLY A 96 -11.37 7.19 13.43
N ALA A 97 -11.82 6.02 12.95
CA ALA A 97 -12.30 4.93 13.80
C ALA A 97 -11.13 4.06 14.35
N GLN A 98 -10.61 4.43 15.52
CA GLN A 98 -9.41 3.82 16.11
C GLN A 98 -9.52 2.32 16.42
N ASP A 99 -10.72 1.83 16.71
CA ASP A 99 -11.02 0.43 17.00
C ASP A 99 -10.93 -0.48 15.76
N SER A 100 -10.90 0.11 14.57
CA SER A 100 -10.83 -0.59 13.29
C SER A 100 -9.47 -0.52 12.60
N ILE A 101 -8.42 -0.09 13.32
CA ILE A 101 -7.07 0.01 12.77
C ILE A 101 -6.55 -1.38 12.41
N GLY A 102 -6.22 -1.55 11.13
CA GLY A 102 -5.70 -2.80 10.59
C GLY A 102 -5.40 -2.69 9.11
N TRP A 103 -5.15 -3.84 8.49
CA TRP A 103 -4.99 -3.93 7.04
C TRP A 103 -6.32 -4.09 6.34
N HIS A 104 -6.53 -3.31 5.28
CA HIS A 104 -7.76 -3.26 4.52
C HIS A 104 -7.48 -3.26 3.02
N ASP A 105 -8.47 -3.74 2.26
CA ASP A 105 -8.46 -3.59 0.82
C ASP A 105 -8.75 -2.13 0.47
N LEU A 106 -7.97 -1.60 -0.48
CA LEU A 106 -8.17 -0.27 -0.98
C LEU A 106 -8.84 -0.35 -2.36
N PRO A 107 -10.09 0.11 -2.51
CA PRO A 107 -10.80 0.00 -3.77
C PRO A 107 -10.12 0.84 -4.85
N GLY A 108 -10.04 0.30 -6.07
CA GLY A 108 -9.53 1.03 -7.22
C GLY A 108 -8.02 1.21 -7.29
N VAL A 109 -7.24 0.51 -6.45
CA VAL A 109 -5.78 0.44 -6.64
C VAL A 109 -5.47 -0.31 -7.93
N GLN A 110 -4.59 0.26 -8.73
CA GLN A 110 -4.18 -0.28 -10.03
C GLN A 110 -2.67 -0.33 -10.13
N ARG A 111 -2.15 -1.41 -10.71
CA ARG A 111 -0.74 -1.46 -11.11
C ARG A 111 -0.60 -0.77 -12.46
N VAL A 112 0.19 0.31 -12.51
CA VAL A 112 0.40 1.13 -13.73
C VAL A 112 1.78 0.93 -14.36
N GLY A 113 2.63 0.15 -13.70
CA GLY A 113 3.92 -0.33 -14.21
C GLY A 113 4.42 -1.52 -13.38
N PRO A 114 5.57 -2.11 -13.72
CA PRO A 114 6.13 -3.26 -12.99
C PRO A 114 6.30 -2.97 -11.49
N SER A 115 6.75 -1.76 -11.14
CA SER A 115 7.07 -1.34 -9.78
C SER A 115 6.13 -0.29 -9.19
N THR A 116 5.09 0.12 -9.93
CA THR A 116 4.29 1.30 -9.60
C THR A 116 2.82 0.96 -9.42
N TRP A 117 2.29 1.35 -8.26
CA TRP A 117 0.89 1.25 -7.88
C TRP A 117 0.27 2.65 -7.88
N ARG A 118 -0.90 2.76 -8.48
CA ARG A 118 -1.71 3.96 -8.52
C ARG A 118 -2.91 3.78 -7.61
N THR A 119 -3.13 4.75 -6.73
CA THR A 119 -4.30 4.76 -5.84
C THR A 119 -5.02 6.09 -5.88
N ALA A 120 -6.35 6.03 -5.85
CA ALA A 120 -7.20 7.19 -5.62
C ALA A 120 -7.52 7.27 -4.12
N LEU A 121 -7.29 8.43 -3.52
CA LEU A 121 -7.56 8.69 -2.11
C LEU A 121 -8.53 9.86 -1.99
N VAL A 122 -9.42 9.77 -1.01
CA VAL A 122 -10.37 10.81 -0.66
C VAL A 122 -10.19 11.13 0.83
N ALA A 123 -10.12 12.41 1.17
CA ALA A 123 -10.00 12.86 2.54
C ALA A 123 -11.27 12.50 3.34
N GLY A 124 -11.09 12.01 4.57
CA GLY A 124 -12.19 11.52 5.41
C GLY A 124 -12.84 10.21 4.96
N ALA A 125 -12.26 9.50 3.98
CA ALA A 125 -12.74 8.21 3.48
C ALA A 125 -11.70 7.09 3.70
N PRO A 126 -12.06 5.80 3.50
CA PRO A 126 -11.12 4.70 3.59
C PRO A 126 -9.86 4.94 2.74
N GLY A 127 -8.68 4.63 3.30
CA GLY A 127 -7.40 5.03 2.72
C GLY A 127 -6.82 6.32 3.30
N SER A 128 -7.61 7.11 4.02
CA SER A 128 -7.11 8.19 4.88
C SER A 128 -7.24 7.78 6.34
N TYR A 129 -6.13 7.86 7.08
CA TYR A 129 -6.14 7.68 8.54
C TYR A 129 -6.95 8.78 9.25
N ARG A 130 -7.04 9.94 8.62
CA ARG A 130 -7.58 11.20 9.13
C ARG A 130 -9.05 11.40 8.72
N PRO A 131 -9.97 11.71 9.65
CA PRO A 131 -11.37 12.02 9.34
C PRO A 131 -11.57 13.41 8.68
N GLU A 132 -10.55 14.26 8.67
CA GLU A 132 -10.60 15.58 8.04
C GLU A 132 -10.90 15.50 6.54
N SER A 133 -11.65 16.47 6.01
CA SER A 133 -12.08 16.51 4.61
C SER A 133 -11.08 17.17 3.64
N ASP A 134 -9.96 17.65 4.17
CA ASP A 134 -8.94 18.38 3.42
C ASP A 134 -7.50 17.91 3.76
N ALA A 135 -7.36 16.79 4.46
CA ALA A 135 -6.07 16.20 4.77
C ALA A 135 -6.13 14.68 4.61
N ILE A 136 -5.11 14.12 3.95
CA ILE A 136 -4.98 12.69 3.71
C ILE A 136 -3.71 12.22 4.37
N ARG A 137 -3.83 11.19 5.23
CA ARG A 137 -2.67 10.44 5.73
C ARG A 137 -2.79 9.00 5.28
N PHE A 138 -1.82 8.55 4.52
CA PHE A 138 -1.80 7.22 3.92
C PHE A 138 -0.69 6.37 4.52
N VAL A 139 -0.99 5.08 4.75
CA VAL A 139 0.00 4.03 4.97
C VAL A 139 -0.43 2.83 4.15
N GLY A 140 0.45 2.26 3.33
CA GLY A 140 0.08 1.06 2.57
C GLY A 140 1.28 0.36 1.95
N ALA A 141 1.08 -0.90 1.60
CA ALA A 141 2.15 -1.78 1.13
C ALA A 141 1.65 -2.81 0.10
N PRO A 142 2.54 -3.27 -0.81
CA PRO A 142 2.27 -4.42 -1.65
C PRO A 142 2.27 -5.69 -0.79
N THR A 143 1.32 -6.57 -1.07
CA THR A 143 1.15 -7.84 -0.38
C THR A 143 0.90 -8.97 -1.35
N CYS A 144 0.94 -10.18 -0.82
CA CYS A 144 0.65 -11.40 -1.53
C CYS A 144 0.41 -12.55 -0.52
N ILE A 145 0.00 -13.70 -1.04
CA ILE A 145 -0.10 -14.94 -0.26
C ILE A 145 1.17 -15.77 -0.51
N ASP A 146 1.75 -16.35 0.55
CA ASP A 146 2.78 -17.38 0.40
C ASP A 146 2.11 -18.74 0.24
N ASP A 147 1.83 -19.13 -1.01
CA ASP A 147 1.14 -20.38 -1.33
C ASP A 147 2.08 -21.61 -1.30
N ARG A 148 3.18 -21.54 -0.54
CA ARG A 148 4.11 -22.67 -0.37
C ARG A 148 3.50 -23.82 0.44
N LEU A 149 2.39 -23.59 1.14
CA LEU A 149 1.77 -24.57 2.05
C LEU A 149 0.71 -25.48 1.39
N PHE A 150 0.30 -25.23 0.14
CA PHE A 150 -0.61 -26.13 -0.61
C PHE A 150 0.07 -26.90 -1.76
N ALA A 151 1.41 -26.97 -1.77
CA ALA A 151 2.14 -27.80 -2.73
C ALA A 151 2.03 -29.33 -2.47
N ASP A 152 1.26 -29.75 -1.47
CA ASP A 152 1.10 -31.16 -1.08
C ASP A 152 -0.33 -31.66 -1.31
N SER A 153 -0.70 -31.86 -2.57
CA SER A 153 -1.68 -32.89 -2.96
C SER A 153 -1.38 -33.42 -4.36
N LEU A 154 -0.75 -34.61 -4.38
CA LEU A 154 -0.64 -35.71 -5.36
C LEU A 154 -0.71 -35.49 -6.89
N GLU A 155 -0.69 -34.27 -7.42
CA GLU A 155 -0.67 -34.02 -8.86
C GLU A 155 0.78 -33.77 -9.34
N SER A 156 1.22 -34.51 -10.36
CA SER A 156 2.64 -34.70 -10.77
C SER A 156 3.40 -33.44 -11.27
N ALA A 157 2.81 -32.25 -11.20
CA ALA A 157 3.45 -31.00 -11.60
C ALA A 157 2.77 -29.78 -10.96
N PRO A 158 3.00 -29.48 -9.67
CA PRO A 158 2.53 -28.23 -9.09
C PRO A 158 3.22 -27.06 -9.79
N THR A 159 2.43 -26.16 -10.37
CA THR A 159 2.95 -24.85 -10.80
C THR A 159 3.26 -24.08 -9.53
N VAL A 160 4.51 -24.11 -9.09
CA VAL A 160 4.99 -23.33 -7.95
C VAL A 160 4.82 -21.86 -8.30
N MET A 161 3.83 -21.19 -7.72
CA MET A 161 3.75 -19.74 -7.78
C MET A 161 4.97 -19.18 -7.05
N LEU A 162 5.68 -18.26 -7.70
CA LEU A 162 6.85 -17.61 -7.12
C LEU A 162 6.45 -16.95 -5.80
N SER A 163 7.10 -17.38 -4.71
CA SER A 163 6.96 -16.76 -3.40
C SER A 163 7.40 -15.30 -3.48
N CYS A 164 6.76 -14.48 -2.66
CA CYS A 164 7.00 -13.05 -2.61
C CYS A 164 8.30 -12.68 -1.89
N ALA A 165 8.90 -13.66 -1.22
CA ALA A 165 10.26 -13.58 -0.73
C ALA A 165 11.20 -14.04 -1.85
N GLN A 166 11.76 -13.09 -2.60
CA GLN A 166 12.97 -13.30 -3.38
C GLN A 166 14.20 -13.00 -2.52
#